data_AF-A0A3M7SQ72-F1
#
_entry.id   AF-A0A3M7SQ72-F1
#
_cell.length_a   1.000
_cell.length_b   1.000
_cell.length_c   1.000
_cell.angle_alpha   90.00
_cell.angle_beta   90.00
_cell.angle_gamma   90.00
#
_symmetry.space_group_name_H-M   'P 1'
#
loop_
_entity.id
_entity.type
_entity.pdbx_description
1 polymer ?
#
loop_
_entity_poly.entity_id
_entity_poly.type
_entity_poly.pdbx_seq_one_letter_code
_entity_poly.pdbx_strand_id
1 'polypeptide(L)'
;YEILETCGQKLKFCDQILCLNHYRIYFKTHRYLQPVPLDPFPTFLGVKFDPKLSLKNLLENINAKAMSEINLIRRIKGLKLRNTIELSKIVFKGFIRSQFDYSFIPISCSTQKISSDLQKLQNKILRHIKYFLIKTRITKIHQHLKLDMLASRSDIFYTDFSINELSISNLTAT
;
A
#
# COMPACT_ATOMS: atom_id res chain seq x y z
N TYR A 1 -22.77 11.20 4.20
CA TYR A 1 -22.01 12.24 4.92
C TYR A 1 -20.60 11.75 5.28
N GLU A 2 -20.40 10.56 5.85
CA GLU A 2 -19.05 9.97 6.10
C GLU A 2 -18.13 9.80 4.86
N ILE A 3 -18.71 9.53 3.67
CA ILE A 3 -17.94 9.33 2.42
C ILE A 3 -17.32 10.66 1.91
N LEU A 4 -17.95 11.80 2.21
CA LEU A 4 -17.45 13.12 1.80
C LEU A 4 -16.32 13.61 2.72
N GLU A 5 -16.38 13.27 4.01
CA GLU A 5 -15.36 13.61 5.01
C GLU A 5 -14.04 12.85 4.78
N THR A 6 -14.12 11.55 4.49
CA THR A 6 -12.95 10.72 4.13
C THR A 6 -12.31 11.15 2.81
N CYS A 7 -13.11 11.63 1.84
CA CYS A 7 -12.59 12.20 0.60
C CYS A 7 -11.89 13.54 0.84
N GLY A 8 -12.44 14.41 1.70
CA GLY A 8 -11.84 15.68 2.10
C GLY A 8 -10.53 15.53 2.89
N GLN A 9 -10.41 14.51 3.74
CA GLN A 9 -9.17 14.20 4.45
C GLN A 9 -8.09 13.61 3.52
N LYS A 10 -8.48 12.70 2.60
CA LYS A 10 -7.57 12.19 1.56
C LYS A 10 -7.04 13.31 0.65
N LEU A 11 -7.89 14.28 0.30
CA LEU A 11 -7.48 15.49 -0.43
C LEU A 11 -6.50 16.34 0.38
N LYS A 12 -6.76 16.62 1.66
CA LYS A 12 -5.82 17.37 2.53
C LYS A 12 -4.45 16.70 2.68
N PHE A 13 -4.40 15.37 2.75
CA PHE A 13 -3.14 14.64 2.85
C PHE A 13 -2.40 14.57 1.50
N CYS A 14 -3.12 14.38 0.40
CA CYS A 14 -2.56 14.58 -0.95
C CYS A 14 -2.03 16.01 -1.13
N ASP A 15 -2.74 17.01 -0.62
CA ASP A 15 -2.33 18.42 -0.64
C ASP A 15 -1.12 18.65 0.26
N GLN A 16 -0.98 17.98 1.40
CA GLN A 16 0.25 18.00 2.23
C GLN A 16 1.44 17.35 1.52
N ILE A 17 1.26 16.23 0.83
CA ILE A 17 2.31 15.59 0.02
C ILE A 17 2.67 16.43 -1.21
N LEU A 18 1.68 17.02 -1.89
CA LEU A 18 1.89 17.97 -2.98
C LEU A 18 2.59 19.24 -2.47
N CYS A 19 2.23 19.71 -1.27
CA CYS A 19 2.93 20.79 -0.59
C CYS A 19 4.38 20.40 -0.29
N LEU A 20 4.69 19.18 0.13
CA LEU A 20 6.10 18.76 0.33
C LEU A 20 6.94 18.84 -0.96
N ASN A 21 6.34 18.67 -2.15
CA ASN A 21 7.04 18.85 -3.42
C ASN A 21 7.16 20.32 -3.87
N HIS A 22 6.31 21.21 -3.34
CA HIS A 22 6.31 22.64 -3.71
C HIS A 22 6.96 23.55 -2.63
N TYR A 23 7.06 23.08 -1.39
CA TYR A 23 7.68 23.79 -0.29
C TYR A 23 9.19 23.56 -0.29
N ARG A 24 9.95 24.66 -0.28
CA ARG A 24 11.33 24.68 0.21
C ARG A 24 11.32 24.18 1.65
N ILE A 25 11.63 22.91 1.87
CA ILE A 25 11.80 22.36 3.21
C ILE A 25 13.13 22.90 3.76
N TYR A 26 13.05 23.87 4.68
CA TYR A 26 14.20 24.31 5.45
C TYR A 26 14.26 23.49 6.74
N PHE A 27 15.16 22.52 6.82
CA PHE A 27 15.52 21.93 8.11
C PHE A 27 16.42 22.91 8.86
N LYS A 28 16.05 23.28 10.08
CA LYS A 28 16.90 24.11 10.96
C LYS A 28 18.00 23.24 11.56
N THR A 29 18.96 22.81 10.76
CA THR A 29 20.24 22.32 11.26
C THR A 29 21.04 23.52 11.80
N HIS A 30 21.62 23.38 12.99
CA HIS A 30 22.46 24.43 13.56
C HIS A 30 23.63 24.73 12.60
N ARG A 31 23.63 25.96 12.06
CA ARG A 31 24.59 26.57 11.12
C ARG A 31 24.29 26.33 9.63
N TYR A 32 23.88 27.43 8.97
CA TYR A 32 23.69 27.67 7.53
C TYR A 32 22.30 27.33 6.94
N LEU A 33 21.49 28.38 6.67
CA LEU A 33 20.35 28.34 5.76
C LEU A 33 20.86 28.20 4.32
N GLN A 34 20.99 26.98 3.82
CA GLN A 34 21.06 26.75 2.38
C GLN A 34 19.78 26.06 1.91
N PRO A 35 19.22 26.45 0.74
CA PRO A 35 18.10 25.72 0.17
C PRO A 35 18.53 24.29 -0.11
N VAL A 36 17.83 23.33 0.49
CA VAL A 36 18.08 21.90 0.22
C VAL A 36 17.87 21.68 -1.28
N PRO A 37 18.85 21.11 -2.00
CA PRO A 37 18.66 20.77 -3.40
C PRO A 37 17.48 19.81 -3.50
N LEU A 38 16.47 20.18 -4.29
CA LEU A 38 15.30 19.36 -4.51
C LEU A 38 15.72 18.12 -5.30
N ASP A 39 15.72 16.96 -4.64
CA ASP A 39 15.86 15.69 -5.31
C ASP A 39 14.62 15.47 -6.18
N PRO A 40 14.75 15.30 -7.51
CA PRO A 40 13.61 15.00 -8.38
C PRO A 40 12.92 13.68 -8.02
N PHE A 41 13.61 12.77 -7.31
CA PHE A 41 13.08 11.47 -6.89
C PHE A 41 13.21 11.26 -5.38
N PRO A 42 12.52 12.07 -4.56
CA PRO A 42 12.70 12.02 -3.12
C PRO A 42 12.32 10.63 -2.60
N THR A 43 13.16 10.09 -1.72
CA THR A 43 12.90 8.83 -1.03
C THR A 43 12.41 9.12 0.38
N PHE A 44 11.16 8.77 0.68
CA PHE A 44 10.60 8.92 2.01
C PHE A 44 10.16 7.55 2.53
N LEU A 45 10.67 7.18 3.71
CA LEU A 45 10.45 5.85 4.31
C LEU A 45 10.71 4.72 3.30
N GLY A 46 11.83 4.80 2.56
CA GLY A 46 12.18 3.78 1.57
C GLY A 46 11.28 3.71 0.32
N VAL A 47 10.26 4.58 0.20
CA VAL A 47 9.43 4.73 -1.01
C VAL A 47 9.99 5.87 -1.85
N LYS A 48 10.35 5.57 -3.10
CA LYS A 48 10.75 6.57 -4.09
C LYS A 48 9.53 7.19 -4.74
N PHE A 49 9.43 8.51 -4.67
CA PHE A 49 8.37 9.27 -5.33
C PHE A 49 8.84 9.76 -6.69
N ASP A 50 7.95 9.67 -7.68
CA ASP A 50 8.18 10.29 -8.98
C ASP A 50 7.85 11.78 -8.90
N PRO A 51 8.48 12.66 -9.70
CA PRO A 51 8.12 14.09 -9.76
C PRO A 51 6.64 14.32 -10.06
N LYS A 52 6.02 13.42 -10.83
CA LYS A 52 4.59 13.45 -11.19
C LYS A 52 3.69 12.75 -10.18
N LEU A 53 4.24 12.25 -9.08
CA LEU A 53 3.56 11.41 -8.08
C LEU A 53 2.78 10.25 -8.73
N SER A 54 3.33 9.72 -9.83
CA SER A 54 2.65 8.71 -10.63
C SER A 54 2.64 7.33 -9.98
N LEU A 55 3.50 7.10 -8.99
CA LEU A 55 3.66 5.85 -8.22
C LEU A 55 3.84 4.61 -9.09
N LYS A 56 4.27 4.78 -10.35
CA LYS A 56 4.49 3.67 -11.30
C LYS A 56 5.67 2.83 -10.85
N ASN A 57 6.76 3.49 -10.46
CA ASN A 57 7.95 2.81 -9.93
C ASN A 57 7.63 1.98 -8.69
N LEU A 58 6.76 2.48 -7.79
CA LEU A 58 6.28 1.73 -6.64
C LEU A 58 5.51 0.47 -7.08
N LEU A 59 4.59 0.61 -8.03
CA LEU A 59 3.80 -0.51 -8.56
C LEU A 59 4.70 -1.56 -9.23
N GLU A 60 5.69 -1.14 -10.02
CA GLU A 60 6.66 -2.04 -10.67
C GLU A 60 7.49 -2.82 -9.65
N ASN A 61 7.99 -2.14 -8.62
CA ASN A 61 8.74 -2.77 -7.54
C ASN A 61 7.90 -3.80 -6.78
N ILE A 62 6.65 -3.47 -6.45
CA ILE A 62 5.72 -4.39 -5.79
C ILE A 62 5.41 -5.59 -6.71
N ASN A 63 5.18 -5.36 -8.00
CA ASN A 63 4.95 -6.43 -8.97
C ASN A 63 6.16 -7.37 -9.08
N ALA A 64 7.37 -6.83 -9.15
CA ALA A 64 8.60 -7.62 -9.25
C ALA A 64 8.77 -8.54 -8.02
N LYS A 65 8.61 -7.98 -6.81
CA LYS A 65 8.64 -8.76 -5.56
C LYS A 65 7.51 -9.78 -5.50
N ALA A 66 6.28 -9.41 -5.86
CA ALA A 66 5.16 -10.35 -5.87
C ALA A 66 5.39 -11.53 -6.81
N MET A 67 6.14 -11.33 -7.90
CA MET A 67 6.37 -12.37 -8.89
C MET A 67 7.31 -13.47 -8.37
N SER A 68 8.36 -13.14 -7.61
CA SER A 68 9.20 -14.14 -6.93
C SER A 68 8.38 -14.98 -5.94
N GLU A 69 7.50 -14.32 -5.19
CA GLU A 69 6.69 -14.97 -4.16
C GLU A 69 5.60 -15.88 -4.72
N ILE A 70 5.01 -15.54 -5.87
CA ILE A 70 4.10 -16.46 -6.57
C ILE A 70 4.83 -17.74 -6.96
N ASN A 71 6.09 -17.67 -7.41
CA ASN A 71 6.86 -18.85 -7.74
C ASN A 71 7.12 -19.71 -6.50
N LEU A 72 7.37 -19.09 -5.33
CA LEU A 72 7.47 -19.79 -4.06
C LEU A 72 6.15 -20.48 -3.68
N ILE A 73 5.01 -19.80 -3.79
CA ILE A 73 3.68 -20.39 -3.55
C ILE A 73 3.44 -21.60 -4.48
N ARG A 74 3.83 -21.51 -5.75
CA ARG A 74 3.72 -22.63 -6.69
C ARG A 74 4.59 -23.82 -6.28
N ARG A 75 5.82 -23.57 -5.78
CA ARG A 75 6.72 -24.62 -5.29
C ARG A 75 6.17 -25.29 -4.03
N ILE A 76 5.75 -24.53 -3.02
CA ILE A 76 5.13 -25.06 -1.79
C ILE A 76 3.96 -25.98 -2.13
N LYS A 77 3.19 -25.59 -3.15
CA LYS A 77 2.06 -26.38 -3.61
C LYS A 77 2.44 -27.67 -4.34
N GLY A 78 3.52 -27.64 -5.11
CA GLY A 78 4.09 -28.83 -5.75
C GLY A 78 4.54 -29.89 -4.74
N LEU A 79 4.87 -29.50 -3.50
CA LEU A 79 5.26 -30.42 -2.42
C LEU A 79 4.08 -31.23 -1.87
N LYS A 80 2.82 -30.93 -2.26
CA LYS A 80 1.61 -31.67 -1.86
C LYS A 80 1.46 -31.86 -0.34
N LEU A 81 1.93 -30.88 0.45
CA LEU A 81 1.81 -30.91 1.91
C LEU A 81 0.35 -30.76 2.35
N ARG A 82 -0.04 -31.38 3.47
CA ARG A 82 -1.42 -31.31 4.01
C ARG A 82 -1.87 -29.87 4.30
N ASN A 83 -0.95 -29.00 4.70
CA ASN A 83 -1.19 -27.60 5.10
C ASN A 83 -0.79 -26.58 4.01
N THR A 84 -0.67 -27.00 2.75
CA THR A 84 -0.23 -26.15 1.62
C THR A 84 -0.95 -24.80 1.53
N ILE A 85 -2.27 -24.78 1.77
CA ILE A 85 -3.09 -23.56 1.67
C ILE A 85 -2.71 -22.56 2.78
N GLU A 86 -2.55 -23.02 4.03
CA GLU A 86 -2.18 -22.15 5.14
C GLU A 86 -0.74 -21.65 5.00
N LEU A 87 0.20 -22.51 4.59
CA LEU A 87 1.57 -22.08 4.29
C LEU A 87 1.60 -21.01 3.19
N SER A 88 0.81 -21.19 2.14
CA SER A 88 0.71 -20.20 1.06
C SER A 88 0.08 -18.88 1.53
N LYS A 89 -0.87 -18.94 2.47
CA LYS A 89 -1.44 -17.74 3.12
C LYS A 89 -0.40 -17.03 3.99
N ILE A 90 0.44 -17.77 4.72
CA ILE A 90 1.53 -17.21 5.52
C ILE A 90 2.53 -16.48 4.61
N VAL A 91 2.96 -17.11 3.52
CA VAL A 91 3.86 -16.47 2.53
C VAL A 91 3.22 -15.22 1.94
N PHE A 92 1.95 -15.32 1.52
CA PHE A 92 1.22 -14.16 1.00
C PHE A 92 1.16 -13.02 2.03
N LYS A 93 0.81 -13.31 3.28
CA LYS A 93 0.72 -12.30 4.34
C LYS A 93 2.08 -11.67 4.68
N GLY A 94 3.11 -12.50 4.82
CA GLY A 94 4.44 -12.07 5.26
C GLY A 94 5.21 -11.28 4.20
N PHE A 95 5.13 -11.68 2.93
CA PHE A 95 5.99 -11.10 1.89
C PHE A 95 5.26 -10.16 0.93
N ILE A 96 4.00 -10.44 0.58
CA ILE A 96 3.28 -9.65 -0.41
C ILE A 96 2.37 -8.64 0.28
N ARG A 97 1.53 -9.11 1.21
CA ARG A 97 0.56 -8.26 1.91
C ARG A 97 1.26 -7.19 2.73
N SER A 98 2.40 -7.53 3.35
CA SER A 98 3.25 -6.57 4.06
C SER A 98 3.72 -5.41 3.18
N GLN A 99 3.98 -5.63 1.88
CA GLN A 99 4.37 -4.54 0.97
C GLN A 99 3.21 -3.59 0.69
N PHE A 100 1.99 -4.13 0.51
CA PHE A 100 0.79 -3.32 0.37
C PHE A 100 0.49 -2.53 1.64
N ASP A 101 0.54 -3.20 2.78
CA ASP A 101 0.27 -2.62 4.09
C ASP A 101 1.29 -1.51 4.42
N TYR A 102 2.57 -1.71 4.13
CA TYR A 102 3.60 -0.68 4.28
C TYR A 102 3.37 0.53 3.37
N SER A 103 2.88 0.27 2.15
CA SER A 103 2.65 1.29 1.14
C SER A 103 1.23 1.88 1.21
N PHE A 104 0.50 1.73 2.32
CA PHE A 104 -0.90 2.15 2.42
C PHE A 104 -1.10 3.65 2.16
N ILE A 105 -0.15 4.49 2.60
CA ILE A 105 -0.18 5.95 2.39
C ILE A 105 -0.13 6.30 0.89
N PRO A 106 0.92 5.92 0.13
CA PRO A 106 0.97 6.21 -1.30
C PRO A 106 -0.16 5.50 -2.06
N ILE A 107 -0.57 4.30 -1.65
CA ILE A 107 -1.70 3.59 -2.28
C ILE A 107 -3.01 4.38 -2.10
N SER A 108 -3.27 4.92 -0.92
CA SER A 108 -4.48 5.70 -0.63
C SER A 108 -4.56 7.01 -1.43
N CYS A 109 -3.40 7.57 -1.77
CA CYS A 109 -3.24 8.78 -2.58
C CYS A 109 -3.16 8.49 -4.10
N SER A 110 -3.12 7.21 -4.49
CA SER A 110 -2.88 6.80 -5.87
C SER A 110 -4.12 6.95 -6.76
N THR A 111 -3.88 6.97 -8.07
CA THR A 111 -4.99 6.95 -9.04
C THR A 111 -5.79 5.65 -8.96
N GLN A 112 -7.07 5.69 -9.33
CA GLN A 112 -7.94 4.51 -9.40
C GLN A 112 -7.34 3.38 -10.25
N LYS A 113 -6.57 3.72 -11.28
CA LYS A 113 -5.86 2.75 -12.13
C LYS A 113 -4.86 1.92 -11.34
N ILE A 114 -4.04 2.56 -10.52
CA ILE A 114 -2.99 1.89 -9.72
C ILE A 114 -3.63 0.99 -8.66
N SER A 115 -4.64 1.49 -7.96
CA SER A 115 -5.40 0.69 -6.99
C SER A 115 -6.04 -0.54 -7.66
N SER A 116 -6.60 -0.38 -8.87
CA SER A 116 -7.18 -1.49 -9.64
C SER A 116 -6.12 -2.52 -10.02
N ASP A 117 -4.94 -2.07 -10.47
CA ASP A 117 -3.85 -2.97 -10.87
C ASP A 117 -3.24 -3.73 -9.69
N LEU A 118 -3.10 -3.10 -8.52
CA LEU A 118 -2.70 -3.77 -7.27
C LEU A 118 -3.74 -4.81 -6.84
N GLN A 119 -5.04 -4.50 -6.94
CA GLN A 119 -6.09 -5.47 -6.63
C GLN A 119 -6.09 -6.65 -7.61
N LYS A 120 -5.83 -6.41 -8.91
CA LYS A 120 -5.65 -7.49 -9.90
C LYS A 120 -4.45 -8.37 -9.55
N LEU A 121 -3.33 -7.78 -9.13
CA LEU A 121 -2.16 -8.51 -8.67
C LEU A 121 -2.49 -9.40 -7.47
N GLN A 122 -3.13 -8.84 -6.43
CA GLN A 122 -3.61 -9.61 -5.28
C GLN A 122 -4.49 -10.78 -5.72
N ASN A 123 -5.49 -10.52 -6.56
CA ASN A 123 -6.41 -11.54 -7.04
C ASN A 123 -5.70 -12.66 -7.82
N LYS A 124 -4.70 -12.32 -8.64
CA LYS A 124 -3.86 -13.28 -9.37
C LYS A 124 -3.15 -14.22 -8.39
N ILE A 125 -2.57 -13.69 -7.32
CA ILE A 125 -1.87 -14.48 -6.29
C ILE A 125 -2.86 -15.39 -5.54
N LEU A 126 -3.99 -14.84 -5.10
CA LEU A 126 -5.00 -15.62 -4.36
C LEU A 126 -5.52 -16.81 -5.19
N ARG A 127 -5.61 -16.67 -6.52
CA ARG A 127 -5.92 -17.79 -7.43
C ARG A 127 -4.88 -18.89 -7.38
N HIS A 128 -3.59 -18.56 -7.26
CA HIS A 128 -2.52 -19.55 -7.15
C HIS A 128 -2.56 -20.34 -5.83
N ILE A 129 -3.00 -19.73 -4.72
CA ILE A 129 -3.09 -20.38 -3.40
C ILE A 129 -3.92 -21.67 -3.47
N LYS A 130 -5.17 -21.61 -3.97
CA LYS A 130 -6.09 -22.77 -3.98
C LYS A 130 -6.44 -23.34 -5.37
N TYR A 131 -5.86 -22.84 -6.47
CA TYR A 131 -6.31 -23.17 -7.85
C TYR A 131 -7.79 -22.84 -8.05
N PHE A 132 -8.17 -21.61 -7.72
CA PHE A 132 -9.51 -21.14 -8.07
C PHE A 132 -9.66 -21.08 -9.59
N LEU A 133 -10.78 -21.58 -10.11
CA LEU A 133 -11.14 -21.46 -11.51
C LEU A 133 -11.17 -19.99 -11.92
N ILE A 134 -10.81 -19.68 -13.17
CA ILE A 134 -10.78 -18.31 -13.68
C ILE A 134 -12.14 -17.62 -13.49
N LYS A 135 -13.24 -18.36 -13.68
CA LYS A 135 -14.62 -17.89 -13.53
C LYS A 135 -15.06 -17.67 -12.08
N THR A 136 -14.28 -18.10 -11.08
CA THR A 136 -14.64 -17.88 -9.67
C THR A 136 -14.68 -16.39 -9.35
N ARG A 137 -15.81 -15.94 -8.78
CA ARG A 137 -16.02 -14.57 -8.32
C ARG A 137 -14.98 -14.19 -7.25
N ILE A 138 -14.41 -13.00 -7.36
CA ILE A 138 -13.39 -12.48 -6.44
C ILE A 138 -13.90 -12.48 -4.99
N THR A 139 -15.14 -12.04 -4.76
CA THR A 139 -15.77 -12.05 -3.43
C THR A 139 -15.74 -13.42 -2.77
N LYS A 140 -16.05 -14.49 -3.51
CA LYS A 140 -15.97 -15.87 -3.02
C LYS A 140 -14.54 -16.30 -2.67
N ILE A 141 -13.54 -15.86 -3.44
CA ILE A 141 -12.12 -16.15 -3.17
C ILE A 141 -11.71 -15.53 -1.83
N HIS A 142 -12.05 -14.27 -1.62
CA HIS A 142 -11.73 -13.53 -0.40
C HIS A 142 -12.43 -14.10 0.84
N GLN A 143 -13.74 -14.40 0.73
CA GLN A 143 -14.50 -15.07 1.78
C GLN A 143 -13.90 -16.43 2.14
N HIS A 144 -13.54 -17.23 1.13
CA HIS A 144 -12.99 -18.56 1.35
C HIS A 144 -11.61 -18.52 2.02
N LEU A 145 -10.74 -17.59 1.60
CA LEU A 145 -9.40 -17.46 2.17
C LEU A 145 -9.37 -16.65 3.47
N LYS A 146 -10.48 -15.99 3.85
CA LYS A 146 -10.57 -15.04 4.95
C LYS A 146 -9.51 -13.93 4.84
N LEU A 147 -9.47 -13.30 3.67
CA LEU A 147 -8.52 -12.22 3.35
C LEU A 147 -9.26 -11.02 2.80
N ASP A 148 -8.96 -9.82 3.30
CA ASP A 148 -9.63 -8.60 2.88
C ASP A 148 -9.12 -8.11 1.52
N MET A 149 -9.98 -7.35 0.83
CA MET A 149 -9.57 -6.58 -0.34
C MET A 149 -8.54 -5.51 0.04
N LEU A 150 -7.75 -5.08 -0.94
CA LEU A 150 -6.69 -4.09 -0.74
C LEU A 150 -7.31 -2.77 -0.27
N ALA A 151 -8.35 -2.30 -0.96
CA ALA A 151 -9.04 -1.05 -0.64
C ALA A 151 -9.59 -1.04 0.79
N SER A 152 -10.40 -2.05 1.16
CA SER A 152 -10.99 -2.15 2.50
C SER A 152 -9.95 -2.14 3.61
N ARG A 153 -8.79 -2.78 3.38
CA ARG A 153 -7.71 -2.78 4.38
C ARG A 153 -6.92 -1.47 4.40
N SER A 154 -6.69 -0.85 3.25
CA SER A 154 -6.04 0.46 3.17
C SER A 154 -6.87 1.52 3.89
N ASP A 155 -8.20 1.45 3.77
CA ASP A 155 -9.11 2.36 4.46
C ASP A 155 -9.08 2.15 5.99
N ILE A 156 -8.96 0.92 6.48
CA ILE A 156 -8.76 0.64 7.91
C ILE A 156 -7.48 1.31 8.40
N PHE A 157 -6.35 1.08 7.72
CA PHE A 157 -5.08 1.71 8.12
C PHE A 157 -5.11 3.23 8.06
N TYR A 158 -5.79 3.79 7.05
CA TYR A 158 -5.94 5.22 6.93
C TYR A 158 -6.80 5.81 8.06
N THR A 159 -7.85 5.11 8.45
CA THR A 159 -8.72 5.50 9.57
C THR A 159 -7.95 5.46 10.89
N ASP A 160 -7.23 4.36 11.15
CA ASP A 160 -6.37 4.22 12.33
C ASP A 160 -5.30 5.32 12.39
N PHE A 161 -4.68 5.63 11.24
CA PHE A 161 -3.72 6.72 11.12
C PHE A 161 -4.34 8.08 11.47
N SER A 162 -5.53 8.38 10.91
CA SER A 162 -6.23 9.65 11.10
C SER A 162 -6.68 9.86 12.55
N ILE A 163 -7.18 8.80 13.21
CA ILE A 163 -7.59 8.83 14.63
C ILE A 163 -6.39 9.15 15.52
N ASN A 164 -5.23 8.55 15.25
CA ASN A 164 -4.01 8.81 16.00
C ASN A 164 -3.49 10.23 15.81
N GLU A 165 -3.64 10.82 14.62
CA GLU A 165 -3.27 12.21 14.39
C GLU A 165 -4.15 13.18 15.20
N LEU A 166 -5.47 12.92 15.24
CA LEU A 166 -6.43 13.71 16.03
C LEU A 166 -6.20 13.60 17.54
N SER A 167 -5.79 12.45 18.05
CA SER A 167 -5.50 12.30 19.48
C SER A 167 -4.23 13.07 19.88
N ILE A 168 -3.21 13.05 19.04
CA ILE A 168 -1.95 13.80 19.26
C ILE A 168 -2.21 15.31 19.23
N SER A 169 -2.98 15.82 18.26
CA SER A 169 -3.26 17.26 18.17
C SER A 169 -4.01 17.78 19.40
N ASN A 170 -4.98 17.00 19.90
CA ASN A 170 -5.72 17.34 21.13
C ASN A 170 -4.84 17.33 22.39
N LEU A 171 -3.81 16.48 22.45
CA LEU A 171 -2.85 16.44 23.57
C LEU A 171 -1.84 17.59 23.52
N THR A 172 -1.54 18.12 22.35
CA THR A 172 -0.61 19.26 22.18
C THR A 172 -1.28 20.64 22.32
N ALA A 173 -2.62 20.68 22.37
CA ALA A 173 -3.40 21.91 22.49
C ALA A 173 -3.74 22.29 23.95
N THR A 174 -3.37 21.45 24.92
CA THR A 174 -3.45 21.69 26.38
C THR A 174 -2.09 22.02 26.94
#